data_AF-A0A4W3I2D0-F1
#
_entry.id   AF-A0A4W3I2D0-F1
#
_cell.length_a   1.000
_cell.length_b   1.000
_cell.length_c   1.000
_cell.angle_alpha   90.00
_cell.angle_beta   90.00
_cell.angle_gamma   90.00
#
_symmetry.space_group_name_H-M   'P 1'
#
loop_
_entity.id
_entity.type
_entity.pdbx_description
1 polymer ?
#
loop_
_entity_poly.entity_id
_entity_poly.type
_entity_poly.pdbx_seq_one_letter_code
_entity_poly.pdbx_strand_id
1 'polypeptide(L)'
;LPPPVSTTDKCSEMLPGKSLSPVLMCKVCGDTSSGKHYGIYACNGCSGFFKRSVRRKLIYRCQAGTGMCPVDKAHRNQCQACRLKKCLQAGMNKDAVQNERQPRSTAQVRLDAQELDPEKEHFATTREPTPSSISNQRPVSSSVSTQRTIMDENIDVTSNEPERPSSEYQMSLYPPSSPENVYETSARLLFMAVKWAKNLPVFSNLPFRDQVILLEEAWSELFLLCAIQWSLPLESCPLLSVPELSHSPQGKTSSTIADIRILQEIMSRFKSLGVDPTEFACLKAVVLFKPDCAVLCSSETRGLKDPEQVENLQDQSQVMLGQHSRTHYPTQPVRFGKLLLLLPSLQFVSSGRIELLFFHRTIGNTPMEKLLCDMFKS
;
A
#
# COMPACT_ATOMS: atom_id res chain seq x y z
N LEU A 1 -71.01 -22.11 -5.82
CA LEU A 1 -70.06 -21.00 -5.63
C LEU A 1 -68.64 -21.50 -5.94
N PRO A 2 -67.73 -20.62 -6.41
CA PRO A 2 -66.83 -20.75 -7.57
C PRO A 2 -65.36 -21.11 -7.19
N PRO A 3 -64.31 -20.92 -8.03
CA PRO A 3 -64.14 -20.97 -9.50
C PRO A 3 -62.98 -21.92 -9.96
N PRO A 4 -62.71 -22.05 -11.29
CA PRO A 4 -61.63 -22.85 -11.86
C PRO A 4 -60.30 -22.08 -12.03
N VAL A 5 -59.18 -22.80 -11.97
CA VAL A 5 -57.82 -22.29 -12.23
C VAL A 5 -57.43 -22.56 -13.68
N SER A 6 -57.16 -21.47 -14.38
CA SER A 6 -56.51 -21.39 -15.68
C SER A 6 -54.99 -21.55 -15.58
N THR A 7 -54.38 -22.40 -16.40
CA THR A 7 -53.10 -22.07 -17.06
C THR A 7 -52.96 -22.87 -18.34
N THR A 8 -52.89 -22.13 -19.44
CA THR A 8 -52.54 -22.56 -20.78
C THR A 8 -51.03 -22.79 -20.88
N ASP A 9 -50.59 -24.03 -21.05
CA ASP A 9 -49.25 -24.33 -21.58
C ASP A 9 -49.35 -24.55 -23.09
N LYS A 10 -48.80 -23.62 -23.87
CA LYS A 10 -48.61 -23.76 -25.31
C LYS A 10 -47.45 -24.72 -25.55
N CYS A 11 -47.79 -25.93 -25.96
CA CYS A 11 -46.88 -26.89 -26.57
C CYS A 11 -46.53 -26.40 -27.99
N SER A 12 -45.26 -26.05 -28.25
CA SER A 12 -44.75 -25.89 -29.61
C SER A 12 -43.96 -27.13 -30.00
N GLU A 13 -44.35 -27.67 -31.15
CA GLU A 13 -43.87 -28.88 -31.82
C GLU A 13 -42.35 -28.91 -32.02
N MET A 14 -41.75 -30.09 -31.84
CA MET A 14 -40.36 -30.38 -32.21
C MET A 14 -40.36 -31.41 -33.35
N LEU A 15 -39.75 -31.04 -34.47
CA LEU A 15 -39.40 -31.93 -35.59
C LEU A 15 -38.22 -32.85 -35.21
N PRO A 16 -38.14 -34.08 -35.77
CA PRO A 16 -37.16 -35.08 -35.38
C PRO A 16 -35.87 -34.96 -36.22
N GLY A 17 -34.72 -35.13 -35.57
CA GLY A 17 -33.47 -35.47 -36.26
C GLY A 17 -32.30 -34.54 -36.00
N LYS A 18 -31.59 -34.81 -34.90
CA LYS A 18 -30.12 -34.71 -34.76
C LYS A 18 -29.77 -35.38 -33.43
N SER A 19 -28.83 -36.30 -33.43
CA SER A 19 -28.34 -36.96 -32.21
C SER A 19 -27.89 -35.89 -31.19
N LEU A 20 -28.72 -35.60 -30.18
CA LEU A 20 -28.38 -34.63 -29.15
C LEU A 20 -27.31 -35.23 -28.25
N SER A 21 -26.05 -34.85 -28.47
CA SER A 21 -25.06 -34.85 -27.40
C SER A 21 -25.67 -34.14 -26.19
N PRO A 22 -25.65 -34.72 -24.98
CA PRO A 22 -26.30 -34.11 -23.82
C PRO A 22 -25.74 -32.70 -23.61
N VAL A 23 -26.61 -31.69 -23.69
CA VAL A 23 -26.22 -30.28 -23.52
C VAL A 23 -25.70 -30.13 -22.09
N LEU A 24 -24.38 -29.98 -21.95
CA LEU A 24 -23.74 -29.88 -20.64
C LEU A 24 -24.14 -28.57 -19.98
N MET A 25 -24.56 -28.64 -18.72
CA MET A 25 -25.03 -27.48 -17.95
C MET A 25 -23.93 -26.94 -17.04
N CYS A 26 -23.89 -25.63 -16.87
CA CYS A 26 -23.00 -24.93 -15.95
C CYS A 26 -23.37 -25.26 -14.51
N LYS A 27 -22.45 -25.87 -13.75
CA LYS A 27 -22.68 -26.26 -12.35
C LYS A 27 -22.93 -25.07 -11.39
N VAL A 28 -22.66 -23.84 -11.83
CA VAL A 28 -22.85 -22.63 -11.01
C VAL A 28 -24.24 -22.01 -11.21
N CYS A 29 -24.66 -21.78 -12.45
CA CYS A 29 -25.88 -21.00 -12.75
C CYS A 29 -26.89 -21.73 -13.64
N GLY A 30 -26.62 -22.97 -14.05
CA GLY A 30 -27.53 -23.76 -14.89
C GLY A 30 -27.60 -23.35 -16.36
N ASP A 31 -26.86 -22.32 -16.79
CA ASP A 31 -26.77 -21.94 -18.21
C ASP A 31 -25.96 -22.97 -19.03
N THR A 32 -26.05 -22.94 -20.35
CA THR A 32 -25.30 -23.84 -21.23
C THR A 32 -23.79 -23.71 -20.98
N SER A 33 -23.14 -24.85 -20.70
CA SER A 33 -21.70 -24.89 -20.47
C SER A 33 -20.95 -24.81 -21.80
N SER A 34 -19.85 -24.06 -21.82
CA SER A 34 -18.91 -24.02 -22.93
C SER A 34 -17.76 -25.03 -22.78
N GLY A 35 -17.86 -25.95 -21.81
CA GLY A 35 -16.84 -26.92 -21.47
C GLY A 35 -16.28 -26.77 -20.05
N LYS A 36 -15.15 -27.41 -19.78
CA LYS A 36 -14.48 -27.36 -18.47
C LYS A 36 -13.68 -26.07 -18.32
N HIS A 37 -13.98 -25.30 -17.28
CA HIS A 37 -13.23 -24.11 -16.88
C HIS A 37 -12.83 -24.25 -15.41
N TYR A 38 -11.54 -24.13 -15.12
CA TYR A 38 -10.99 -24.22 -13.76
C TYR A 38 -11.44 -25.48 -13.00
N GLY A 39 -11.54 -26.63 -13.69
CA GLY A 39 -11.86 -27.92 -13.08
C GLY A 39 -13.32 -28.37 -13.19
N ILE A 40 -14.26 -27.49 -13.60
CA ILE A 40 -15.70 -27.86 -13.65
C ILE A 40 -16.38 -27.42 -14.94
N TYR A 41 -17.51 -28.03 -15.29
CA TYR A 41 -18.36 -27.55 -16.37
C TYR A 41 -19.01 -26.22 -16.01
N ALA A 42 -18.65 -25.17 -16.75
CA ALA A 42 -19.14 -23.82 -16.53
C ALA A 42 -19.47 -23.12 -17.84
N CYS A 43 -20.29 -22.07 -17.78
CA CYS A 43 -20.54 -21.17 -18.90
C CYS A 43 -19.45 -20.08 -18.96
N ASN A 44 -19.31 -19.43 -20.12
CA ASN A 44 -18.36 -18.32 -20.32
C ASN A 44 -18.53 -17.21 -19.27
N GLY A 45 -19.77 -16.92 -18.89
CA GLY A 45 -20.08 -15.88 -17.89
C GLY A 45 -19.51 -16.20 -16.50
N CYS A 46 -19.65 -17.44 -16.02
CA CYS A 46 -19.13 -17.83 -14.71
C CYS A 46 -17.61 -18.07 -14.74
N SER A 47 -17.07 -18.60 -15.84
CA SER A 47 -15.62 -18.71 -16.06
C SER A 47 -14.94 -17.33 -16.02
N GLY A 48 -15.44 -16.37 -16.81
CA GLY A 48 -14.89 -15.01 -16.83
C GLY A 48 -15.06 -14.26 -15.52
N PHE A 49 -16.19 -14.46 -14.83
CA PHE A 49 -16.41 -13.91 -13.50
C PHE A 49 -15.38 -14.46 -12.50
N PHE A 50 -15.25 -15.79 -12.38
CA PHE A 50 -14.30 -16.43 -11.48
C PHE A 50 -12.86 -16.00 -11.74
N LYS A 51 -12.44 -15.98 -13.01
CA LYS A 51 -11.12 -15.49 -13.43
C LYS A 51 -10.83 -14.08 -12.93
N ARG A 52 -11.77 -13.13 -13.13
CA ARG A 52 -11.59 -11.74 -12.69
C ARG A 52 -11.56 -11.62 -11.17
N SER A 53 -12.44 -12.34 -10.49
CA SER A 53 -12.52 -12.32 -9.02
C SER A 53 -11.25 -12.87 -8.38
N VAL A 54 -10.72 -13.99 -8.88
CA VAL A 54 -9.48 -14.59 -8.35
C VAL A 54 -8.26 -13.73 -8.68
N ARG A 55 -8.10 -13.28 -9.94
CA ARG A 55 -6.93 -12.47 -10.34
C ARG A 55 -6.80 -11.16 -9.59
N ARG A 56 -7.92 -10.48 -9.36
CA ARG A 56 -7.95 -9.19 -8.68
C ARG A 56 -8.16 -9.33 -7.17
N LYS A 57 -8.10 -10.56 -6.64
CA LYS A 57 -8.36 -10.88 -5.22
C LYS A 57 -9.61 -10.17 -4.67
N LEU A 58 -10.70 -10.14 -5.45
CA LEU A 58 -11.87 -9.34 -5.10
C LEU A 58 -12.66 -10.00 -3.96
N ILE A 59 -12.89 -9.23 -2.89
CA ILE A 59 -13.75 -9.61 -1.79
C ILE A 59 -15.13 -8.97 -2.01
N TYR A 60 -16.16 -9.81 -2.08
CA TYR A 60 -17.54 -9.36 -2.23
C TYR A 60 -18.31 -9.56 -0.93
N ARG A 61 -19.16 -8.58 -0.58
CA ARG A 61 -20.11 -8.69 0.55
C ARG A 61 -21.53 -8.92 0.03
N CYS A 62 -22.25 -9.84 0.67
CA CYS A 62 -23.65 -10.10 0.35
C CYS A 62 -24.53 -9.01 0.98
N GLN A 63 -25.14 -8.16 0.16
CA GLN A 63 -25.98 -7.05 0.64
C GLN A 63 -27.23 -7.53 1.39
N ALA A 64 -27.75 -8.71 1.04
CA ALA A 64 -28.87 -9.33 1.76
C ALA A 64 -28.46 -9.94 3.13
N GLY A 65 -27.16 -10.00 3.47
CA GLY A 65 -26.65 -10.58 4.71
C GLY A 65 -26.77 -12.11 4.83
N THR A 66 -27.66 -12.77 4.10
CA THR A 66 -27.93 -14.21 4.23
C THR A 66 -26.86 -15.12 3.64
N GLY A 67 -26.07 -14.63 2.66
CA GLY A 67 -25.07 -15.45 1.97
C GLY A 67 -25.66 -16.63 1.17
N MET A 68 -26.96 -16.56 0.85
CA MET A 68 -27.76 -17.61 0.21
C MET A 68 -28.60 -17.09 -0.97
N CYS A 69 -28.19 -15.98 -1.61
CA CYS A 69 -28.89 -15.45 -2.78
C CYS A 69 -28.93 -16.48 -3.92
N PRO A 70 -30.06 -16.63 -4.64
CA PRO A 70 -30.17 -17.55 -5.75
C PRO A 70 -29.20 -17.20 -6.88
N VAL A 71 -28.57 -18.22 -7.46
CA VAL A 71 -27.62 -18.07 -8.57
C VAL A 71 -28.07 -18.98 -9.71
N ASP A 72 -28.86 -18.40 -10.61
CA ASP A 72 -29.36 -19.01 -11.85
C ASP A 72 -28.98 -18.15 -13.07
N LYS A 73 -29.40 -18.55 -14.28
CA LYS A 73 -29.04 -17.85 -15.52
C LYS A 73 -29.46 -16.37 -15.53
N ALA A 74 -30.65 -16.06 -15.00
CA ALA A 74 -31.21 -14.71 -15.01
C ALA A 74 -30.63 -13.86 -13.87
N HIS A 75 -30.38 -14.46 -12.71
CA HIS A 75 -30.13 -13.74 -11.46
C HIS A 75 -28.68 -13.83 -10.97
N ARG A 76 -27.80 -14.57 -11.65
CA ARG A 76 -26.36 -14.70 -11.30
C ARG A 76 -25.59 -13.38 -11.14
N ASN A 77 -26.10 -12.25 -11.64
CA ASN A 77 -25.45 -10.94 -11.51
C ASN A 77 -25.94 -10.12 -10.31
N GLN A 78 -26.98 -10.55 -9.59
CA GLN A 78 -27.58 -9.80 -8.48
C GLN A 78 -26.70 -9.78 -7.23
N CYS A 79 -25.98 -10.88 -6.94
CA CYS A 79 -25.10 -10.96 -5.78
C CYS A 79 -23.77 -11.63 -6.15
N GLN A 80 -22.73 -10.81 -6.28
CA GLN A 80 -21.38 -11.28 -6.63
C GLN A 80 -20.79 -12.18 -5.53
N ALA A 81 -21.07 -11.89 -4.26
CA ALA A 81 -20.62 -12.70 -3.12
C ALA A 81 -21.17 -14.13 -3.20
N CYS A 82 -22.49 -14.30 -3.35
CA CYS A 82 -23.10 -15.61 -3.45
C CYS A 82 -22.69 -16.35 -4.73
N ARG A 83 -22.49 -15.63 -5.84
CA ARG A 83 -21.99 -16.22 -7.08
C ARG A 83 -20.57 -16.77 -6.92
N LEU A 84 -19.65 -16.00 -6.32
CA LEU A 84 -18.27 -16.44 -6.10
C LEU A 84 -18.20 -17.61 -5.12
N LYS A 85 -18.96 -17.54 -4.03
CA LYS A 85 -19.15 -18.64 -3.08
C LYS A 85 -19.61 -19.92 -3.79
N LYS A 86 -20.62 -19.82 -4.67
CA LYS A 86 -21.11 -20.97 -5.45
C LYS A 86 -20.10 -21.48 -6.47
N CYS A 87 -19.28 -20.62 -7.09
CA CYS A 87 -18.18 -21.07 -7.96
C CYS A 87 -17.19 -21.97 -7.19
N LEU A 88 -16.78 -21.55 -6.00
CA LEU A 88 -15.86 -22.30 -5.14
C LEU A 88 -16.48 -23.61 -4.65
N GLN A 89 -17.72 -23.56 -4.14
CA GLN A 89 -18.46 -24.74 -3.69
C GLN A 89 -18.72 -25.75 -4.81
N ALA A 90 -18.92 -25.27 -6.04
CA ALA A 90 -19.07 -26.15 -7.21
C ALA A 90 -17.75 -26.81 -7.64
N GLY A 91 -16.60 -26.37 -7.10
CA GLY A 91 -15.27 -26.94 -7.32
C GLY A 91 -14.38 -26.17 -8.30
N MET A 92 -14.64 -24.89 -8.57
CA MET A 92 -13.70 -24.10 -9.39
C MET A 92 -12.36 -23.91 -8.65
N ASN A 93 -11.27 -24.35 -9.28
CA ASN A 93 -9.93 -24.29 -8.73
C ASN A 93 -9.33 -22.88 -8.94
N LYS A 94 -9.09 -22.17 -7.83
CA LYS A 94 -8.45 -20.84 -7.83
C LYS A 94 -7.01 -20.88 -8.33
N ASP A 95 -6.28 -21.96 -8.07
CA ASP A 95 -4.86 -22.09 -8.40
C ASP A 95 -4.64 -22.35 -9.91
N ALA A 96 -5.70 -22.77 -10.62
CA ALA A 96 -5.68 -22.89 -12.07
C ALA A 96 -5.76 -21.54 -12.81
N VAL A 97 -5.97 -20.42 -12.08
CA VAL A 97 -6.03 -19.08 -12.66
C VAL A 97 -4.61 -18.51 -12.79
N GLN A 98 -4.00 -18.72 -13.96
CA GLN A 98 -2.67 -18.21 -14.27
C GLN A 98 -2.62 -16.66 -14.29
N ASN A 99 -1.47 -16.09 -13.94
CA ASN A 99 -1.15 -14.66 -14.08
C ASN A 99 -1.30 -14.17 -15.54
N GLU A 100 -1.44 -12.85 -15.72
CA GLU A 100 -1.55 -12.21 -17.02
C GLU A 100 -0.43 -12.69 -17.95
N ARG A 101 -0.78 -13.16 -19.15
CA ARG A 101 0.21 -13.26 -20.23
C ARG A 101 0.46 -11.84 -20.72
N GLN A 102 1.72 -11.50 -21.00
CA GLN A 102 2.06 -10.24 -21.67
C GLN A 102 1.13 -10.04 -22.89
N PRO A 103 0.62 -8.82 -23.14
CA PRO A 103 -0.13 -8.55 -24.34
C PRO A 103 0.70 -8.98 -25.55
N ARG A 104 0.17 -9.86 -26.40
CA ARG A 104 0.72 -10.04 -27.74
C ARG A 104 0.40 -8.75 -28.50
N SER A 105 1.31 -7.77 -28.40
CA SER A 105 1.19 -6.51 -29.10
C SER A 105 1.49 -6.74 -30.58
N THR A 106 0.44 -6.73 -31.41
CA THR A 106 0.52 -6.42 -32.85
C THR A 106 -0.06 -5.05 -33.15
N ALA A 107 -0.13 -4.16 -32.15
CA ALA A 107 -0.54 -2.78 -32.32
C ALA A 107 0.47 -1.87 -31.60
N GLN A 108 1.64 -1.71 -32.22
CA GLN A 108 2.53 -0.60 -31.87
C GLN A 108 1.90 0.69 -32.39
N VAL A 109 1.22 1.41 -31.49
CA VAL A 109 1.05 2.86 -31.65
C VAL A 109 2.42 3.46 -31.34
N ARG A 110 3.14 3.88 -32.38
CA ARG A 110 4.34 4.71 -32.25
C ARG A 110 3.89 6.06 -31.67
N LEU A 111 4.41 6.40 -30.49
CA LEU A 111 4.46 7.78 -30.02
C LEU A 111 5.84 8.31 -30.40
N ASP A 112 5.85 9.37 -31.20
CA ASP A 112 7.07 10.02 -31.71
C ASP A 112 7.98 10.45 -30.54
N ALA A 113 9.16 9.87 -30.49
CA ALA A 113 10.32 10.43 -29.81
C ALA A 113 11.12 11.18 -30.88
N GLN A 114 11.21 12.51 -30.75
CA GLN A 114 12.20 13.30 -31.49
C GLN A 114 13.58 12.96 -30.94
N GLU A 115 14.29 12.06 -31.62
CA GLU A 115 15.73 11.91 -31.50
C GLU A 115 16.43 12.80 -32.54
N LEU A 116 17.44 13.53 -32.06
CA LEU A 116 18.39 14.31 -32.86
C LEU A 116 19.28 13.36 -33.66
N ASP A 117 19.41 13.58 -34.97
CA ASP A 117 20.35 12.85 -35.84
C ASP A 117 21.45 13.79 -36.34
N PRO A 118 22.75 13.39 -36.30
CA PRO A 118 23.80 14.01 -37.08
C PRO A 118 24.16 13.16 -38.32
N GLU A 119 23.94 13.77 -39.49
CA GLU A 119 24.69 13.65 -40.76
C GLU A 119 25.16 12.26 -41.27
N LYS A 120 24.63 11.83 -42.44
CA LYS A 120 25.41 11.67 -43.70
C LYS A 120 24.58 11.24 -44.94
N GLU A 121 24.58 12.16 -45.91
CA GLU A 121 24.72 12.05 -47.38
C GLU A 121 24.29 10.84 -48.25
N HIS A 122 23.58 11.23 -49.33
CA HIS A 122 23.63 10.75 -50.74
C HIS A 122 23.10 9.35 -51.12
N PHE A 123 21.95 9.29 -51.81
CA PHE A 123 21.86 9.27 -53.30
C PHE A 123 20.40 9.23 -53.79
N ALA A 124 20.16 9.89 -54.93
CA ALA A 124 18.87 10.15 -55.56
C ALA A 124 18.16 8.93 -56.17
N THR A 125 16.82 8.92 -56.23
CA THR A 125 16.04 9.05 -57.50
C THR A 125 14.51 9.06 -57.29
N THR A 126 13.87 10.16 -57.72
CA THR A 126 12.60 10.28 -58.47
C THR A 126 11.36 9.44 -58.07
N ARG A 127 10.31 10.13 -57.56
CA ARG A 127 9.02 10.41 -58.27
C ARG A 127 7.92 10.89 -57.30
N GLU A 128 7.46 12.12 -57.53
CA GLU A 128 6.17 12.73 -57.12
C GLU A 128 5.07 12.41 -58.18
N PRO A 129 3.81 12.91 -58.07
CA PRO A 129 2.83 12.84 -56.96
C PRO A 129 1.41 12.49 -57.50
N THR A 130 0.39 12.29 -56.65
CA THR A 130 -0.87 13.09 -56.72
C THR A 130 -1.89 12.75 -55.62
N PRO A 131 -2.73 13.74 -55.20
CA PRO A 131 -3.61 13.69 -54.03
C PRO A 131 -5.10 13.63 -54.40
N SER A 132 -5.96 13.26 -53.45
CA SER A 132 -7.40 13.60 -53.33
C SER A 132 -8.00 12.70 -52.22
N SER A 133 -8.81 13.12 -51.25
CA SER A 133 -9.77 14.23 -51.20
C SER A 133 -10.00 14.67 -49.76
N ILE A 134 -10.16 15.98 -49.58
CA ILE A 134 -10.73 16.63 -48.41
C ILE A 134 -12.24 16.40 -48.42
N SER A 135 -12.83 16.00 -47.29
CA SER A 135 -14.18 16.43 -46.94
C SER A 135 -14.30 16.58 -45.42
N ASN A 136 -14.41 17.84 -45.02
CA ASN A 136 -14.75 18.29 -43.67
C ASN A 136 -16.20 17.93 -43.34
N GLN A 137 -16.43 17.24 -42.23
CA GLN A 137 -17.58 17.52 -41.36
C GLN A 137 -17.16 17.44 -39.89
N ARG A 138 -17.49 18.50 -39.15
CA ARG A 138 -17.25 18.76 -37.72
C ARG A 138 -18.61 19.12 -37.11
N PRO A 139 -18.72 19.30 -35.79
CA PRO A 139 -18.82 18.31 -34.72
C PRO A 139 -20.27 18.22 -34.18
N VAL A 140 -20.65 17.10 -33.53
CA VAL A 140 -21.81 17.11 -32.62
C VAL A 140 -21.45 16.38 -31.33
N SER A 141 -21.52 17.15 -30.25
CA SER A 141 -21.34 16.78 -28.85
C SER A 141 -22.50 15.94 -28.33
N SER A 142 -22.20 14.88 -27.58
CA SER A 142 -22.95 14.35 -26.40
C SER A 142 -22.49 12.90 -26.15
N SER A 143 -21.51 12.67 -25.26
CA SER A 143 -21.63 12.51 -23.81
C SER A 143 -21.99 11.09 -23.35
N VAL A 144 -21.28 10.71 -22.27
CA VAL A 144 -21.48 9.55 -21.38
C VAL A 144 -20.75 8.25 -21.75
N SER A 145 -19.41 8.28 -21.64
CA SER A 145 -18.64 7.10 -21.25
C SER A 145 -18.46 7.13 -19.74
N THR A 146 -19.18 6.27 -19.04
CA THR A 146 -19.05 6.04 -17.60
C THR A 146 -17.67 5.45 -17.27
N GLN A 147 -16.66 6.31 -17.13
CA GLN A 147 -15.52 5.99 -16.29
C GLN A 147 -16.04 5.93 -14.86
N ARG A 148 -16.34 4.71 -14.36
CA ARG A 148 -16.39 4.49 -12.93
C ARG A 148 -14.97 4.66 -12.42
N THR A 149 -14.69 5.86 -11.94
CA THR A 149 -13.62 6.15 -10.98
C THR A 149 -13.69 5.05 -9.93
N ILE A 150 -12.67 4.20 -9.91
CA ILE A 150 -12.32 3.50 -8.68
C ILE A 150 -12.09 4.66 -7.71
N MET A 151 -12.91 4.75 -6.68
CA MET A 151 -12.55 5.57 -5.52
C MET A 151 -11.32 4.87 -4.94
N ASP A 152 -10.15 5.18 -5.51
CA ASP A 152 -8.88 5.03 -4.81
C ASP A 152 -9.03 5.95 -3.62
N GLU A 153 -9.29 5.37 -2.45
CA GLU A 153 -8.93 6.03 -1.20
C GLU A 153 -7.40 6.08 -1.19
N ASN A 154 -6.84 7.03 -1.96
CA ASN A 154 -5.42 7.34 -1.89
C ASN A 154 -5.15 7.71 -0.43
N ILE A 155 -4.38 6.88 0.27
CA ILE A 155 -3.92 7.19 1.61
C ILE A 155 -3.13 8.48 1.56
N ASP A 156 -3.67 9.55 2.12
CA ASP A 156 -2.91 10.79 2.27
C ASP A 156 -2.14 10.74 3.59
N VAL A 157 -0.88 10.30 3.50
CA VAL A 157 0.06 10.36 4.63
C VAL A 157 0.86 11.66 4.68
N THR A 158 0.65 12.56 3.71
CA THR A 158 1.39 13.83 3.54
C THR A 158 0.66 15.03 4.16
N SER A 159 -0.66 14.97 4.30
CA SER A 159 -1.55 16.05 4.77
C SER A 159 -1.19 16.66 6.13
N ASN A 160 -0.41 15.97 6.97
CA ASN A 160 -0.08 16.42 8.33
C ASN A 160 1.43 16.60 8.57
N GLU A 161 2.26 16.63 7.52
CA GLU A 161 3.68 16.92 7.69
C GLU A 161 3.88 18.42 8.01
N PRO A 162 4.60 18.78 9.08
CA PRO A 162 5.00 20.16 9.30
C PRO A 162 5.88 20.60 8.12
N GLU A 163 5.46 21.63 7.38
CA GLU A 163 6.27 22.22 6.31
C GLU A 163 7.64 22.62 6.88
N ARG A 164 8.71 22.16 6.24
CA ARG A 164 10.06 22.64 6.54
C ARG A 164 10.10 24.12 6.11
N PRO A 165 10.37 25.08 7.00
CA PRO A 165 10.41 26.48 6.57
C PRO A 165 11.50 26.66 5.51
N SER A 166 11.08 27.09 4.33
CA SER A 166 11.97 27.46 3.23
C SER A 166 12.77 28.70 3.64
N SER A 167 14.08 28.52 3.87
CA SER A 167 15.10 29.58 4.03
C SER A 167 14.93 30.53 5.23
N GLU A 168 15.97 30.57 6.07
CA GLU A 168 16.39 31.70 6.93
C GLU A 168 15.49 32.18 8.09
N TYR A 169 14.31 31.62 8.32
CA TYR A 169 13.62 31.80 9.63
C TYR A 169 14.02 30.70 10.61
N GLN A 170 15.24 30.86 11.14
CA GLN A 170 15.57 30.62 12.54
C GLN A 170 14.72 29.55 13.28
N MET A 171 15.22 28.32 13.32
CA MET A 171 15.22 27.54 14.57
C MET A 171 16.21 28.21 15.55
N SER A 172 15.95 29.47 15.91
CA SER A 172 16.78 30.25 16.85
C SER A 172 15.99 30.75 18.05
N LEU A 173 14.88 30.10 18.39
CA LEU A 173 14.29 30.35 19.70
C LEU A 173 15.19 29.82 20.83
N TYR A 174 16.29 29.10 20.56
CA TYR A 174 17.17 28.57 21.60
C TYR A 174 18.66 28.62 21.21
N PRO A 175 19.53 29.04 22.16
CA PRO A 175 20.96 29.15 21.90
C PRO A 175 21.60 27.77 21.63
N PRO A 176 22.66 27.71 20.81
CA PRO A 176 23.43 26.50 20.62
C PRO A 176 24.21 26.20 21.92
N SER A 177 24.44 24.90 22.20
CA SER A 177 25.29 24.35 23.27
C SER A 177 24.69 24.20 24.68
N SER A 178 23.63 23.39 24.83
CA SER A 178 23.41 22.63 26.06
C SER A 178 23.08 21.17 25.74
N PRO A 179 23.75 20.19 26.39
CA PRO A 179 23.40 18.77 26.26
C PRO A 179 21.98 18.41 26.74
N GLU A 180 21.34 19.29 27.52
CA GLU A 180 19.94 19.15 27.94
C GLU A 180 18.98 19.29 26.74
N ASN A 181 19.41 19.97 25.68
CA ASN A 181 18.62 20.20 24.48
C ASN A 181 18.38 18.91 23.67
N VAL A 182 19.28 17.92 23.70
CA VAL A 182 19.10 16.68 22.91
C VAL A 182 17.96 15.84 23.49
N TYR A 183 17.87 15.73 24.82
CA TYR A 183 16.82 14.97 25.49
C TYR A 183 15.44 15.63 25.32
N GLU A 184 15.37 16.95 25.49
CA GLU A 184 14.13 17.69 25.27
C GLU A 184 13.68 17.64 23.81
N THR A 185 14.61 17.86 22.87
CA THR A 185 14.32 17.74 21.43
C THR A 185 13.87 16.32 21.08
N SER A 186 14.47 15.28 21.70
CA SER A 186 14.07 13.90 21.47
C SER A 186 12.63 13.63 21.92
N ALA A 187 12.25 14.11 23.11
CA ALA A 187 10.87 14.04 23.60
C ALA A 187 9.88 14.75 22.68
N ARG A 188 10.24 15.95 22.18
CA ARG A 188 9.43 16.70 21.22
C ARG A 188 9.27 15.95 19.89
N LEU A 189 10.33 15.36 19.37
CA LEU A 189 10.29 14.59 18.12
C LEU A 189 9.46 13.32 18.25
N LEU A 190 9.53 12.63 19.39
CA LEU A 190 8.66 11.48 19.66
C LEU A 190 7.19 11.91 19.73
N PHE A 191 6.90 13.01 20.44
CA PHE A 191 5.56 13.56 20.48
C PHE A 191 5.03 13.93 19.09
N MET A 192 5.87 14.56 18.25
CA MET A 192 5.53 14.84 16.85
C MET A 192 5.21 13.57 16.06
N ALA A 193 5.98 12.50 16.26
CA ALA A 193 5.74 11.22 15.59
C ALA A 193 4.40 10.58 16.00
N VAL A 194 4.10 10.56 17.31
CA VAL A 194 2.82 10.04 17.84
C VAL A 194 1.65 10.88 17.35
N LYS A 195 1.79 12.22 17.38
CA LYS A 195 0.76 13.15 16.90
C LYS A 195 0.51 13.01 15.41
N TRP A 196 1.56 12.84 14.61
CA TRP A 196 1.45 12.58 13.17
C TRP A 196 0.62 11.31 12.93
N ALA A 197 0.96 10.20 13.58
CA ALA A 197 0.25 8.93 13.43
C ALA A 197 -1.23 9.05 13.81
N LYS A 198 -1.52 9.65 14.97
CA LYS A 198 -2.89 9.91 15.45
C LYS A 198 -3.72 10.74 14.45
N ASN A 199 -3.09 11.72 13.81
CA ASN A 199 -3.78 12.62 12.89
C ASN A 199 -4.02 12.01 11.50
N LEU A 200 -3.45 10.85 11.18
CA LEU A 200 -3.76 10.15 9.93
C LEU A 200 -5.19 9.60 9.97
N PRO A 201 -6.08 9.99 9.02
CA PRO A 201 -7.46 9.51 9.02
C PRO A 201 -7.55 7.98 8.95
N VAL A 202 -6.70 7.35 8.14
CA VAL A 202 -6.66 5.90 8.01
C VAL A 202 -6.22 5.18 9.29
N PHE A 203 -5.34 5.79 10.09
CA PHE A 203 -4.88 5.23 11.35
C PHE A 203 -5.96 5.39 12.43
N SER A 204 -6.57 6.57 12.51
CA SER A 204 -7.71 6.85 13.40
C SER A 204 -8.90 5.91 13.16
N ASN A 205 -9.06 5.41 11.93
CA ASN A 205 -10.12 4.47 11.57
C ASN A 205 -9.83 3.00 11.96
N LEU A 206 -8.60 2.66 12.34
CA LEU A 206 -8.26 1.31 12.82
C LEU A 206 -8.86 1.07 14.21
N PRO A 207 -9.06 -0.20 14.63
CA PRO A 207 -9.44 -0.50 16.01
C PRO A 207 -8.44 0.11 17.00
N PHE A 208 -8.92 0.74 18.09
CA PHE A 208 -8.05 1.37 19.09
C PHE A 208 -6.95 0.43 19.63
N ARG A 209 -7.27 -0.85 19.80
CA ARG A 209 -6.30 -1.89 20.18
C ARG A 209 -5.15 -1.98 19.16
N ASP A 210 -5.48 -1.96 17.88
CA ASP A 210 -4.50 -2.07 16.79
C ASP A 210 -3.67 -0.78 16.72
N GLN A 211 -4.28 0.38 16.91
CA GLN A 211 -3.55 1.66 17.01
C GLN A 211 -2.47 1.63 18.09
N VAL A 212 -2.81 1.14 19.30
CA VAL A 212 -1.84 1.04 20.41
C VAL A 212 -0.72 0.05 20.08
N ILE A 213 -1.06 -1.15 19.60
CA ILE A 213 -0.06 -2.17 19.24
C ILE A 213 0.91 -1.65 18.16
N LEU A 214 0.39 -1.02 17.11
CA LEU A 214 1.21 -0.49 16.02
C LEU A 214 2.15 0.61 16.51
N LEU A 215 1.70 1.48 17.41
CA LEU A 215 2.55 2.52 18.00
C LEU A 215 3.62 1.94 18.94
N GLU A 216 3.26 1.00 19.80
CA GLU A 216 4.19 0.32 20.72
C GLU A 216 5.28 -0.44 19.96
N GLU A 217 4.98 -0.99 18.77
CA GLU A 217 5.97 -1.70 17.95
C GLU A 217 6.79 -0.77 17.04
N ALA A 218 6.23 0.36 16.59
CA ALA A 218 6.89 1.23 15.61
C ALA A 218 7.57 2.47 16.22
N TRP A 219 7.38 2.78 17.51
CA TRP A 219 7.79 4.07 18.08
C TRP A 219 9.26 4.41 17.85
N SER A 220 10.18 3.44 17.99
CA SER A 220 11.61 3.71 17.88
C SER A 220 12.01 4.04 16.46
N GLU A 221 11.44 3.33 15.47
CA GLU A 221 11.69 3.60 14.05
C GLU A 221 11.07 4.93 13.62
N LEU A 222 9.86 5.23 14.10
CA LEU A 222 9.20 6.53 13.87
C LEU A 222 9.99 7.68 14.49
N PHE A 223 10.48 7.51 15.71
CA PHE A 223 11.35 8.48 16.36
C PHE A 223 12.63 8.70 15.56
N LEU A 224 13.31 7.64 15.13
CA LEU A 224 14.54 7.75 14.35
C LEU A 224 14.30 8.42 13.00
N LEU A 225 13.21 8.11 12.30
CA LEU A 225 12.84 8.80 11.05
C LEU A 225 12.62 10.30 11.29
N CYS A 226 11.94 10.68 12.38
CA CYS A 226 11.81 12.09 12.77
C CYS A 226 13.16 12.72 13.12
N ALA A 227 14.02 12.03 13.88
CA ALA A 227 15.36 12.51 14.23
C ALA A 227 16.23 12.73 12.99
N ILE A 228 16.15 11.83 12.00
CA ILE A 228 16.84 11.98 10.70
C ILE A 228 16.27 13.18 9.93
N GLN A 229 14.94 13.24 9.75
CA GLN A 229 14.27 14.30 8.98
C GLN A 229 14.56 15.69 9.55
N TRP A 230 14.54 15.83 10.88
CA TRP A 230 14.78 17.07 11.60
C TRP A 230 16.24 17.27 12.02
N SER A 231 17.14 16.36 11.59
CA SER A 231 18.59 16.47 11.80
C SER A 231 18.99 16.67 13.27
N LEU A 232 18.52 15.78 14.15
CA LEU A 232 18.87 15.76 15.57
C LEU A 232 20.40 15.76 15.75
N PRO A 233 20.99 16.71 16.50
CA PRO A 233 22.44 16.85 16.59
C PRO A 233 23.05 15.82 17.55
N LEU A 234 23.28 14.60 17.05
CA LEU A 234 23.88 13.49 17.83
C LEU A 234 25.30 13.80 18.33
N GLU A 235 26.03 14.72 17.67
CA GLU A 235 27.36 15.16 18.09
C GLU A 235 27.35 15.92 19.43
N SER A 236 26.21 16.52 19.78
CA SER A 236 26.02 17.25 21.04
C SER A 236 25.54 16.36 22.19
N CYS A 237 25.48 15.03 21.99
CA CYS A 237 25.07 14.13 23.06
C CYS A 237 26.12 14.17 24.20
N PRO A 238 25.74 14.54 25.44
CA PRO A 238 26.68 14.61 26.57
C PRO A 238 27.36 13.28 26.87
N LEU A 239 26.79 12.18 26.42
CA LEU A 239 27.36 10.84 26.53
C LEU A 239 28.69 10.71 25.78
N LEU A 240 28.98 11.59 24.83
CA LEU A 240 30.27 11.67 24.11
C LEU A 240 31.30 12.53 24.84
N SER A 241 30.89 13.40 25.75
CA SER A 241 31.74 14.40 26.40
C SER A 241 32.07 14.13 27.87
N VAL A 242 31.65 12.99 28.44
CA VAL A 242 32.07 12.57 29.79
C VAL A 242 33.47 11.93 29.73
N PRO A 243 34.52 12.56 30.28
CA PRO A 243 35.80 11.91 30.49
C PRO A 243 35.63 10.85 31.59
N GLU A 244 36.27 9.70 31.40
CA GLU A 244 36.30 8.55 32.32
C GLU A 244 36.66 8.95 33.76
N LEU A 245 35.68 9.31 34.59
CA LEU A 245 35.88 9.55 36.01
C LEU A 245 34.78 8.86 36.82
N SER A 246 34.74 7.52 36.75
CA SER A 246 34.15 6.70 37.81
C SER A 246 34.56 5.25 37.63
N HIS A 247 35.26 4.72 38.63
CA HIS A 247 35.62 3.31 38.75
C HIS A 247 34.36 2.42 38.89
N SER A 248 33.80 1.93 37.78
CA SER A 248 32.98 0.69 37.71
C SER A 248 32.66 0.29 36.24
N PRO A 249 32.58 -1.00 35.92
CA PRO A 249 33.42 -1.70 34.96
C PRO A 249 33.10 -1.39 33.47
N GLN A 250 34.12 -0.88 32.76
CA GLN A 250 34.63 -1.13 31.40
C GLN A 250 33.74 -1.60 30.21
N GLY A 251 32.43 -1.78 30.32
CA GLY A 251 31.59 -2.30 29.21
C GLY A 251 30.47 -1.37 28.73
N LYS A 252 29.82 -0.63 29.63
CA LYS A 252 28.56 0.07 29.32
C LYS A 252 28.76 1.32 28.44
N THR A 253 29.74 2.17 28.77
CA THR A 253 30.03 3.42 28.03
C THR A 253 30.53 3.17 26.61
N SER A 254 31.34 2.12 26.41
CA SER A 254 31.83 1.71 25.08
C SER A 254 30.67 1.32 24.15
N SER A 255 29.66 0.62 24.68
CA SER A 255 28.49 0.21 23.91
C SER A 255 27.60 1.39 23.49
N THR A 256 27.46 2.40 24.34
CA THR A 256 26.71 3.63 24.05
C THR A 256 27.35 4.44 22.92
N ILE A 257 28.68 4.58 22.93
CA ILE A 257 29.40 5.27 21.86
C ILE A 257 29.26 4.50 20.52
N ALA A 258 29.28 3.17 20.56
CA ALA A 258 29.06 2.35 19.38
C ALA A 258 27.66 2.57 18.78
N ASP A 259 26.61 2.61 19.61
CA ASP A 259 25.26 2.92 19.12
C ASP A 259 25.18 4.29 18.46
N ILE A 260 25.74 5.32 19.10
CA ILE A 260 25.70 6.68 18.57
C ILE A 260 26.38 6.73 17.20
N ARG A 261 27.51 6.03 17.02
CA ARG A 261 28.19 5.91 15.72
C ARG A 261 27.32 5.21 14.68
N ILE A 262 26.66 4.11 15.05
CA ILE A 262 25.73 3.40 14.16
C ILE A 262 24.59 4.34 13.73
N LEU A 263 23.99 5.07 14.68
CA LEU A 263 22.92 6.05 14.39
C LEU A 263 23.41 7.17 13.48
N GLN A 264 24.61 7.72 13.72
CA GLN A 264 25.22 8.73 12.85
C GLN A 264 25.43 8.20 11.41
N GLU A 265 25.88 6.95 11.27
CA GLU A 265 26.04 6.32 9.96
C GLU A 265 24.69 6.17 9.24
N ILE A 266 23.66 5.72 9.95
CA ILE A 266 22.30 5.61 9.42
C ILE A 266 21.79 6.99 8.95
N MET A 267 21.88 8.02 9.81
CA MET A 267 21.49 9.39 9.45
C MET A 267 22.22 9.90 8.20
N SER A 268 23.52 9.61 8.08
CA SER A 268 24.33 9.97 6.91
C SER A 268 23.84 9.30 5.62
N ARG A 269 23.43 8.03 5.67
CA ARG A 269 22.88 7.30 4.51
C ARG A 269 21.58 7.94 4.00
N PHE A 270 20.66 8.31 4.89
CA PHE A 270 19.43 9.02 4.51
C PHE A 270 19.74 10.41 3.94
N LYS A 271 20.66 11.16 4.57
CA LYS A 271 21.09 12.47 4.08
C LYS A 271 21.75 12.39 2.69
N SER A 272 22.60 11.39 2.46
CA SER A 272 23.26 11.16 1.17
C SER A 272 22.28 10.76 0.07
N LEU A 273 21.20 10.05 0.40
CA LEU A 273 20.15 9.73 -0.57
C LEU A 273 19.25 10.95 -0.85
N GLY A 274 19.30 11.99 -0.01
CA GLY A 274 18.49 13.19 -0.16
C GLY A 274 17.00 12.86 -0.04
N VAL A 275 16.63 12.16 1.03
CA VAL A 275 15.22 11.77 1.28
C VAL A 275 14.38 13.03 1.52
N ASP A 276 13.31 13.19 0.75
CA ASP A 276 12.42 14.36 0.83
C ASP A 276 11.28 14.15 1.87
N PRO A 277 10.53 15.21 2.24
CA PRO A 277 9.44 15.09 3.21
C PRO A 277 8.33 14.10 2.85
N THR A 278 7.98 14.00 1.55
CA THR A 278 6.95 13.05 1.09
C THR A 278 7.46 11.62 1.22
N GLU A 279 8.72 11.37 0.90
CA GLU A 279 9.36 10.07 1.11
C GLU A 279 9.44 9.72 2.61
N PHE A 280 9.78 10.67 3.48
CA PHE A 280 9.73 10.45 4.93
C PHE A 280 8.33 10.09 5.41
N ALA A 281 7.29 10.77 4.95
CA ALA A 281 5.91 10.45 5.29
C ALA A 281 5.52 9.02 4.86
N CYS A 282 5.91 8.61 3.65
CA CYS A 282 5.71 7.24 3.18
C CYS A 282 6.47 6.22 4.05
N LEU A 283 7.75 6.49 4.35
CA LEU A 283 8.59 5.58 5.13
C LEU A 283 8.05 5.42 6.56
N LYS A 284 7.59 6.51 7.19
CA LYS A 284 6.90 6.47 8.48
C LYS A 284 5.66 5.59 8.41
N ALA A 285 4.87 5.70 7.34
CA ALA A 285 3.67 4.88 7.16
C ALA A 285 4.01 3.40 6.96
N VAL A 286 5.05 3.09 6.18
CA VAL A 286 5.53 1.71 5.98
C VAL A 286 5.99 1.07 7.30
N VAL A 287 6.70 1.81 8.16
CA VAL A 287 7.13 1.28 9.47
C VAL A 287 6.00 1.24 10.51
N LEU A 288 4.99 2.11 10.39
CA LEU A 288 3.83 2.14 11.29
C LEU A 288 2.87 0.99 11.00
N PHE A 289 2.53 0.74 9.74
CA PHE A 289 1.57 -0.29 9.35
C PHE A 289 2.24 -1.66 9.20
N LYS A 290 2.71 -2.25 10.31
CA LYS A 290 3.34 -3.59 10.31
C LYS A 290 2.29 -4.68 10.58
N PRO A 291 1.96 -5.54 9.61
CA PRO A 291 1.00 -6.63 9.83
C PRO A 291 1.58 -7.76 10.68
N ASP A 292 2.91 -7.94 10.67
CA ASP A 292 3.61 -9.05 11.32
C ASP A 292 3.67 -8.97 12.86
N CYS A 293 3.21 -7.86 13.46
CA CYS A 293 3.07 -7.73 14.91
C CYS A 293 2.18 -8.83 15.52
N ALA A 294 1.39 -9.53 14.70
CA ALA A 294 0.57 -10.66 15.10
C ALA A 294 1.34 -11.99 15.31
N VAL A 295 2.57 -12.15 14.81
CA VAL A 295 3.19 -13.49 14.66
C VAL A 295 4.22 -13.84 15.75
N LEU A 296 4.80 -12.86 16.44
CA LEU A 296 5.92 -13.09 17.38
C LEU A 296 5.53 -13.23 18.85
N CYS A 297 4.29 -12.98 19.23
CA CYS A 297 3.81 -13.20 20.59
C CYS A 297 3.08 -14.54 20.69
N SER A 298 3.64 -15.49 21.45
CA SER A 298 3.06 -16.82 21.78
C SER A 298 1.80 -16.75 22.66
N SER A 299 1.05 -15.66 22.59
CA SER A 299 -0.14 -15.40 23.36
C SER A 299 -1.23 -14.91 22.40
N GLU A 300 -2.28 -15.71 22.25
CA GLU A 300 -3.48 -15.43 21.44
C GLU A 300 -4.17 -14.08 21.79
N THR A 301 -3.73 -13.40 22.86
CA THR A 301 -4.28 -12.12 23.34
C THR A 301 -3.51 -10.87 22.91
N ARG A 302 -2.47 -10.95 22.06
CA ARG A 302 -1.68 -9.77 21.60
C ARG A 302 -1.67 -9.50 20.08
N GLY A 303 -2.45 -10.22 19.28
CA GLY A 303 -2.53 -9.97 17.83
C GLY A 303 -3.44 -8.79 17.45
N LEU A 304 -3.17 -8.21 16.27
CA LEU A 304 -4.03 -7.22 15.61
C LEU A 304 -5.42 -7.79 15.35
N LYS A 305 -6.46 -6.96 15.44
CA LYS A 305 -7.86 -7.33 15.16
C LYS A 305 -8.12 -7.38 13.66
N ASP A 306 -7.54 -6.48 12.88
CA ASP A 306 -7.65 -6.45 11.41
C ASP A 306 -6.27 -6.38 10.74
N PRO A 307 -5.47 -7.47 10.77
CA PRO A 307 -4.15 -7.49 10.16
C PRO A 307 -4.19 -7.31 8.63
N GLU A 308 -5.27 -7.72 7.97
CA GLU A 308 -5.46 -7.55 6.52
C GLU A 308 -5.63 -6.07 6.17
N GLN A 309 -6.38 -5.30 6.97
CA GLN A 309 -6.47 -3.86 6.79
C GLN A 309 -5.10 -3.18 6.99
N VAL A 310 -4.32 -3.59 7.99
CA VAL A 310 -2.97 -3.06 8.22
C VAL A 310 -2.02 -3.36 7.05
N GLU A 311 -2.03 -4.60 6.55
CA GLU A 311 -1.26 -4.99 5.36
C GLU A 311 -1.63 -4.12 4.14
N ASN A 312 -2.93 -3.92 3.91
CA ASN A 312 -3.40 -3.06 2.81
C ASN A 312 -2.91 -1.60 2.95
N LEU A 313 -2.88 -1.05 4.16
CA LEU A 313 -2.37 0.31 4.41
C LEU A 313 -0.86 0.39 4.18
N GLN A 314 -0.12 -0.66 4.53
CA GLN A 314 1.31 -0.76 4.24
C GLN A 314 1.58 -0.82 2.73
N ASP A 315 0.83 -1.64 2.00
CA ASP A 315 0.92 -1.78 0.55
C ASP A 315 0.63 -0.45 -0.15
N GLN A 316 -0.43 0.26 0.26
CA GLN A 316 -0.75 1.59 -0.27
C GLN A 316 0.36 2.60 -0.01
N SER A 317 0.99 2.55 1.17
CA SER A 317 2.13 3.42 1.51
C SER A 317 3.34 3.15 0.60
N GLN A 318 3.61 1.87 0.28
CA GLN A 318 4.66 1.49 -0.67
C GLN A 318 4.34 1.91 -2.11
N VAL A 319 3.08 1.76 -2.53
CA VAL A 319 2.62 2.22 -3.86
C VAL A 319 2.81 3.73 -3.99
N MET A 320 2.43 4.50 -2.97
CA MET A 320 2.60 5.95 -2.95
C MET A 320 4.07 6.34 -3.04
N LEU A 321 4.94 5.71 -2.25
CA LEU A 321 6.39 5.93 -2.30
C LEU A 321 6.97 5.61 -3.68
N GLY A 322 6.56 4.50 -4.27
CA GLY A 322 7.02 4.06 -5.58
C GLY A 322 6.55 5.00 -6.70
N GLN A 323 5.32 5.50 -6.62
CA GLN A 323 4.80 6.49 -7.55
C GLN A 323 5.55 7.80 -7.43
N HIS A 324 5.69 8.34 -6.22
CA HIS A 324 6.45 9.57 -5.94
C HIS A 324 7.89 9.48 -6.44
N SER A 325 8.57 8.37 -6.15
CA SER A 325 9.95 8.14 -6.61
C SER A 325 10.06 8.18 -8.15
N ARG A 326 9.11 7.58 -8.86
CA ARG A 326 9.11 7.55 -10.34
C ARG A 326 8.80 8.91 -10.96
N THR A 327 7.90 9.68 -10.34
CA THR A 327 7.48 10.97 -10.88
C THR A 327 8.47 12.10 -10.56
N HIS A 328 8.98 12.15 -9.33
CA HIS A 328 9.89 13.22 -8.88
C HIS A 328 11.37 12.92 -9.16
N TYR A 329 11.76 11.64 -9.27
CA TYR A 329 13.15 11.23 -9.51
C TYR A 329 13.29 10.27 -10.71
N PRO A 330 12.89 10.68 -11.92
CA PRO A 330 12.91 9.81 -13.11
C PRO A 330 14.32 9.34 -13.50
N THR A 331 15.36 10.08 -13.12
CA THR A 331 16.77 9.73 -13.35
C THR A 331 17.32 8.70 -12.37
N GLN A 332 16.57 8.35 -11.31
CA GLN A 332 16.98 7.41 -10.27
C GLN A 332 16.01 6.20 -10.22
N PRO A 333 16.02 5.30 -11.22
CA PRO A 333 15.04 4.22 -11.34
C PRO A 333 15.07 3.22 -10.16
N VAL A 334 16.19 3.13 -9.45
CA VAL A 334 16.38 2.25 -8.29
C VAL A 334 16.11 2.94 -6.94
N ARG A 335 15.67 4.21 -6.94
CA ARG A 335 15.48 5.01 -5.72
C ARG A 335 14.49 4.38 -4.75
N PHE A 336 13.35 3.91 -5.25
CA PHE A 336 12.34 3.20 -4.46
C PHE A 336 12.94 2.03 -3.67
N GLY A 337 13.71 1.17 -4.34
CA GLY A 337 14.38 0.04 -3.70
C GLY A 337 15.42 0.48 -2.67
N LYS A 338 16.20 1.53 -2.97
CA LYS A 338 17.18 2.09 -2.00
C LYS A 338 16.50 2.62 -0.75
N LEU A 339 15.36 3.31 -0.88
CA LEU A 339 14.59 3.84 0.25
C LEU A 339 14.10 2.71 1.17
N LEU A 340 13.52 1.65 0.61
CA LEU A 340 13.06 0.51 1.40
C LEU A 340 14.22 -0.24 2.08
N LEU A 341 15.37 -0.37 1.42
CA LEU A 341 16.56 -1.02 2.00
C LEU A 341 17.24 -0.19 3.11
N LEU A 342 16.85 1.06 3.32
CA LEU A 342 17.27 1.82 4.49
C LEU A 342 16.52 1.42 5.76
N LEU A 343 15.26 0.98 5.66
CA LEU A 343 14.40 0.72 6.82
C LEU A 343 14.98 -0.34 7.78
N PRO A 344 15.50 -1.50 7.32
CA PRO A 344 16.08 -2.50 8.23
C PRO A 344 17.24 -1.96 9.07
N SER A 345 17.98 -0.95 8.58
CA SER A 345 19.09 -0.36 9.33
C SER A 345 18.64 0.39 10.58
N LEU A 346 17.39 0.87 10.63
CA LEU A 346 16.82 1.53 11.82
C LEU A 346 16.72 0.57 13.02
N GLN A 347 16.76 -0.74 12.79
CA GLN A 347 16.69 -1.77 13.82
C GLN A 347 18.07 -2.21 14.35
N PHE A 348 19.17 -1.68 13.79
CA PHE A 348 20.53 -2.02 14.27
C PHE A 348 20.78 -1.56 15.72
N VAL A 349 20.03 -0.55 16.18
CA VAL A 349 19.96 -0.17 17.59
C VAL A 349 18.56 -0.49 18.09
N SER A 350 18.45 -1.47 18.99
CA SER A 350 17.16 -1.92 19.54
C SER A 350 16.40 -0.77 20.24
N SER A 351 15.08 -0.85 20.26
CA SER A 351 14.19 0.12 20.94
C SER A 351 14.60 0.40 22.39
N GLY A 352 14.95 -0.62 23.18
CA GLY A 352 15.41 -0.44 24.56
C GLY A 352 16.74 0.32 24.69
N ARG A 353 17.62 0.24 23.68
CA ARG A 353 18.85 1.08 23.63
C ARG A 353 18.51 2.51 23.23
N ILE A 354 17.57 2.72 22.31
CA ILE A 354 17.06 4.06 21.95
C ILE A 354 16.43 4.73 23.18
N GLU A 355 15.62 4.00 23.96
CA GLU A 355 15.04 4.47 25.21
C GLU A 355 16.13 4.94 26.19
N LEU A 356 17.14 4.10 26.42
CA LEU A 356 18.26 4.41 27.30
C LEU A 356 19.03 5.66 26.85
N LEU A 357 19.24 5.82 25.54
CA LEU A 357 20.04 6.91 24.97
C LEU A 357 19.32 8.27 25.03
N PHE A 358 18.02 8.31 24.73
CA PHE A 358 17.31 9.56 24.46
C PHE A 358 16.20 9.91 25.46
N PHE A 359 15.67 8.94 26.20
CA PHE A 359 14.46 9.16 27.01
C PHE A 359 14.66 8.86 28.49
N HIS A 360 15.52 7.92 28.86
CA HIS A 360 15.70 7.50 30.25
C HIS A 360 16.04 8.65 31.21
N ARG A 361 16.81 9.66 30.78
CA ARG A 361 17.11 10.86 31.60
C ARG A 361 15.90 11.77 31.83
N THR A 362 14.96 11.80 30.88
CA THR A 362 13.78 12.67 30.93
C THR A 362 12.61 12.01 31.64
N ILE A 363 12.39 10.71 31.40
CA ILE A 363 11.20 9.99 31.89
C ILE A 363 11.49 9.09 33.11
N GLY A 364 12.77 8.90 33.45
CA GLY A 364 13.22 8.04 34.53
C GLY A 364 12.88 6.57 34.29
N ASN A 365 12.16 5.96 35.24
CA ASN A 365 11.72 4.56 35.18
C ASN A 365 10.32 4.39 34.57
N THR A 366 9.78 5.44 33.92
CA THR A 366 8.48 5.35 33.25
C THR A 366 8.64 4.52 31.98
N PRO A 367 7.90 3.40 31.82
CA PRO A 367 8.02 2.56 30.64
C PRO A 367 7.51 3.30 29.39
N MET A 368 8.13 3.03 28.24
CA MET A 368 7.79 3.69 26.98
C MET A 368 6.33 3.51 26.59
N GLU A 369 5.74 2.34 26.87
CA GLU A 369 4.33 2.04 26.60
C GLU A 369 3.40 3.01 27.34
N LYS A 370 3.75 3.35 28.60
CA LYS A 370 2.98 4.34 29.38
C LYS A 370 3.14 5.74 28.81
N LEU A 371 4.37 6.13 28.45
CA LEU A 371 4.63 7.44 27.84
C LEU A 371 3.87 7.60 26.51
N LEU A 372 3.92 6.58 25.65
CA LEU A 372 3.22 6.54 24.38
C LEU A 372 1.70 6.64 24.58
N CYS A 373 1.16 5.90 25.55
CA CYS A 373 -0.26 5.98 25.90
C CYS A 373 -0.66 7.39 26.36
N ASP A 374 0.17 8.07 27.16
CA ASP A 374 -0.09 9.42 27.64
C ASP A 374 -0.04 10.44 26.49
N MET A 375 0.98 10.34 25.62
CA MET A 375 1.11 11.16 24.40
C MET A 375 -0.02 10.91 23.40
N PHE A 376 -0.53 9.68 23.32
CA PHE A 376 -1.63 9.34 22.43
C PHE A 376 -2.96 9.94 22.90
N LYS A 377 -3.15 10.05 24.23
CA LYS A 377 -4.35 10.62 24.84
C LYS A 377 -4.37 12.14 24.87
N SER A 378 -3.21 12.80 24.94
CA SER A 378 -3.08 14.26 24.77
C SER A 378 -3.44 14.69 23.35
#